data_AF-A0A4Q4YRC6-F1
#
_entry.id   AF-A0A4Q4YRC6-F1
#
_cell.length_a   1.000
_cell.length_b   1.000
_cell.length_c   1.000
_cell.angle_alpha   90.00
_cell.angle_beta   90.00
_cell.angle_gamma   90.00
#
_symmetry.space_group_name_H-M   'P 1'
#
loop_
_entity.id
_entity.type
_entity.pdbx_description
1 polymer ?
#
loop_
_entity_poly.entity_id
_entity_poly.type
_entity_poly.pdbx_seq_one_letter_code
_entity_poly.pdbx_strand_id
1 'polypeptide(L)'
;MDSETLLRWAAKGGHEAVVQQLLETGADVYARDKDGRTALSYAAERGHEAVVQQLLETGADVHARDKDGRTALSYAAERGHEAVMQLLFKSAAICAYRQTLKGHGDIVRAVAFSPDGRTLTSASHDNTVRLWDAATNNI
;
A
#
# COMPACT_ATOMS: atom_id res chain seq x y z
N MET A 1 7.80 15.61 18.62
CA MET A 1 6.85 15.23 17.56
C MET A 1 7.62 14.32 16.63
N ASP A 2 7.21 13.08 16.56
CA ASP A 2 7.77 11.99 15.75
C ASP A 2 7.38 12.14 14.27
N SER A 3 8.18 11.54 13.37
CA SER A 3 8.02 11.60 11.91
C SER A 3 6.66 11.10 11.45
N GLU A 4 6.13 10.09 12.13
CA GLU A 4 4.84 9.44 11.84
C GLU A 4 3.70 10.37 12.19
N THR A 5 3.81 11.06 13.34
CA THR A 5 2.88 12.13 13.69
C THR A 5 2.95 13.24 12.65
N LEU A 6 4.15 13.67 12.26
CA LEU A 6 4.31 14.73 11.25
C LEU A 6 3.69 14.35 9.90
N LEU A 7 3.89 13.11 9.44
CA LEU A 7 3.30 12.58 8.21
C LEU A 7 1.77 12.62 8.25
N ARG A 8 1.14 12.22 9.37
CA ARG A 8 -0.32 12.28 9.51
C ARG A 8 -0.86 13.71 9.47
N TRP A 9 -0.18 14.67 10.10
CA TRP A 9 -0.59 16.07 10.06
C TRP A 9 -0.42 16.68 8.67
N ALA A 10 0.69 16.38 7.99
CA ALA A 10 0.90 16.78 6.60
C ALA A 10 -0.18 16.20 5.67
N ALA A 11 -0.50 14.92 5.84
CA ALA A 11 -1.53 14.24 5.07
C ALA A 11 -2.93 14.80 5.33
N LYS A 12 -3.26 15.10 6.59
CA LYS A 12 -4.52 15.74 7.00
C LYS A 12 -4.65 17.18 6.47
N GLY A 13 -3.54 17.87 6.26
CA GLY A 13 -3.52 19.24 5.74
C GLY A 13 -3.40 19.33 4.21
N GLY A 14 -3.21 18.20 3.52
CA GLY A 14 -3.02 18.19 2.07
C GLY A 14 -1.65 18.72 1.63
N HIS A 15 -0.65 18.71 2.52
CA HIS A 15 0.69 19.24 2.24
C HIS A 15 1.54 18.23 1.46
N GLU A 16 1.21 18.04 0.18
CA GLU A 16 1.84 17.08 -0.73
C GLU A 16 3.37 17.10 -0.71
N ALA A 17 4.00 18.26 -0.88
CA ALA A 17 5.46 18.38 -0.88
C ALA A 17 6.10 17.92 0.45
N VAL A 18 5.41 18.14 1.58
CA VAL A 18 5.87 17.70 2.89
C VAL A 18 5.69 16.20 3.05
N VAL A 19 4.55 15.65 2.59
CA VAL A 19 4.31 14.21 2.56
C VAL A 19 5.38 13.50 1.74
N GLN A 20 5.70 14.01 0.56
CA GLN A 20 6.76 13.47 -0.30
C GLN A 20 8.10 13.39 0.43
N GLN A 21 8.56 14.51 0.98
CA GLN A 21 9.85 14.59 1.64
C GLN A 21 9.91 13.66 2.86
N LEU A 22 8.79 13.48 3.59
CA LEU A 22 8.73 12.57 4.72
C LEU A 22 8.82 11.11 4.29
N LEU A 23 8.19 10.73 3.19
CA LEU A 23 8.28 9.37 2.64
C LEU A 23 9.70 9.09 2.12
N GLU A 24 10.35 10.06 1.48
CA GLU A 24 11.75 9.97 1.02
C GLU A 24 12.75 9.84 2.19
N THR A 25 12.45 10.45 3.34
CA THR A 25 13.27 10.36 4.55
C THR A 25 13.01 9.10 5.38
N GLY A 26 12.12 8.21 4.92
CA GLY A 26 11.87 6.92 5.54
C GLY A 26 10.80 6.94 6.63
N ALA A 27 9.90 7.93 6.64
CA ALA A 27 8.74 7.91 7.52
C ALA A 27 7.89 6.64 7.28
N ASP A 28 7.46 5.99 8.35
CA ASP A 28 6.64 4.79 8.26
C ASP A 28 5.22 5.12 7.77
N VAL A 29 4.93 4.73 6.53
CA VAL A 29 3.62 4.92 5.88
C VAL A 29 2.51 4.08 6.54
N TYR A 30 2.87 3.01 7.25
CA TYR A 30 1.93 2.11 7.94
C TYR A 30 1.64 2.54 9.38
N ALA A 31 2.34 3.56 9.88
CA ALA A 31 2.23 3.98 11.26
C ALA A 31 0.81 4.37 11.65
N ARG A 32 0.37 3.86 12.80
CA ARG A 32 -0.98 4.06 13.35
C ARG A 32 -0.92 4.96 14.57
N ASP A 33 -1.89 5.85 14.69
CA ASP A 33 -2.05 6.65 15.90
C ASP A 33 -2.79 5.87 17.00
N LYS A 34 -3.09 6.57 18.11
CA LYS A 34 -3.81 6.00 19.25
C LYS A 34 -5.21 5.52 18.89
N ASP A 35 -5.82 6.01 17.82
CA ASP A 35 -7.15 5.60 17.36
C ASP A 35 -7.05 4.50 16.29
N GLY A 36 -5.83 4.11 15.92
CA GLY A 36 -5.58 3.14 14.87
C GLY A 36 -5.65 3.74 13.47
N ARG A 37 -5.69 5.07 13.32
CA ARG A 37 -5.76 5.73 12.00
C ARG A 37 -4.36 5.90 11.39
N THR A 38 -4.29 5.81 10.07
CA THR A 38 -3.06 6.00 9.28
C THR A 38 -3.08 7.36 8.58
N ALA A 39 -1.95 7.76 7.98
CA ALA A 39 -1.89 8.96 7.14
C ALA A 39 -2.92 8.92 6.00
N LEU A 40 -3.15 7.74 5.40
CA LEU A 40 -4.15 7.53 4.36
C LEU A 40 -5.58 7.78 4.88
N SER A 41 -5.90 7.35 6.10
CA SER A 41 -7.22 7.61 6.70
C SER A 41 -7.51 9.10 6.86
N TYR A 42 -6.50 9.91 7.19
CA TYR A 42 -6.64 11.35 7.36
C TYR A 42 -6.74 12.08 6.02
N ALA A 43 -5.91 11.73 5.04
CA ALA A 43 -5.97 12.29 3.70
C ALA A 43 -7.32 11.98 3.04
N ALA A 44 -7.83 10.76 3.22
CA ALA A 44 -9.11 10.34 2.66
C ALA A 44 -10.32 11.02 3.33
N GLU A 45 -10.28 11.22 4.66
CA GLU A 45 -11.32 11.99 5.36
C GLU A 45 -11.39 13.45 4.88
N ARG A 46 -10.27 14.02 4.45
CA ARG A 46 -10.19 15.42 4.01
C ARG A 46 -10.32 15.60 2.50
N GLY A 47 -10.38 14.51 1.73
CA GLY A 47 -10.51 14.56 0.28
C GLY A 47 -9.23 14.99 -0.44
N HIS A 48 -8.05 14.82 0.17
CA HIS A 48 -6.79 15.24 -0.44
C HIS A 48 -6.29 14.20 -1.45
N GLU A 49 -6.81 14.28 -2.68
CA GLU A 49 -6.58 13.33 -3.77
C GLU A 49 -5.09 13.10 -4.07
N ALA A 50 -4.30 14.16 -4.24
CA ALA A 50 -2.87 14.05 -4.56
C ALA A 50 -2.09 13.30 -3.45
N VAL A 51 -2.37 13.63 -2.19
CA VAL A 51 -1.78 12.93 -1.04
C VAL A 51 -2.22 11.47 -0.98
N VAL A 52 -3.51 11.19 -1.23
CA VAL A 52 -4.01 9.81 -1.27
C VAL A 52 -3.29 9.01 -2.35
N GLN A 53 -3.19 9.55 -3.56
CA GLN A 53 -2.49 8.90 -4.66
C GLN A 53 -1.04 8.59 -4.28
N GLN A 54 -0.32 9.57 -3.74
CA GLN A 54 1.06 9.40 -3.33
C GLN A 54 1.24 8.31 -2.27
N LEU A 55 0.38 8.30 -1.24
CA LEU A 55 0.43 7.28 -0.19
C LEU A 55 0.19 5.88 -0.77
N LEU A 56 -0.75 5.74 -1.71
CA LEU A 56 -1.02 4.47 -2.41
C LEU A 56 0.17 4.02 -3.28
N GLU A 57 0.85 4.95 -3.95
CA GLU A 57 2.07 4.66 -4.74
C GLU A 57 3.22 4.17 -3.84
N THR A 58 3.33 4.69 -2.61
CA THR A 58 4.29 4.19 -1.62
C THR A 58 3.88 2.89 -0.91
N GLY A 59 2.73 2.32 -1.27
CA GLY A 59 2.27 1.04 -0.75
C GLY A 59 1.48 1.11 0.55
N ALA A 60 0.91 2.27 0.91
CA ALA A 60 0.05 2.39 2.07
C ALA A 60 -1.07 1.33 2.09
N ASP A 61 -1.33 0.73 3.25
CA ASP A 61 -2.40 -0.26 3.41
C ASP A 61 -3.79 0.39 3.26
N VAL A 62 -4.41 0.16 2.10
CA VAL A 62 -5.75 0.64 1.75
C VAL A 62 -6.85 0.03 2.65
N HIS A 63 -6.59 -1.13 3.24
CA HIS A 63 -7.54 -1.87 4.07
C HIS A 63 -7.31 -1.66 5.57
N ALA A 64 -6.37 -0.79 5.96
CA ALA A 64 -6.11 -0.49 7.36
C ALA A 64 -7.39 -0.03 8.08
N ARG A 65 -7.75 -0.74 9.16
CA ARG A 65 -8.97 -0.47 9.96
C ARG A 65 -8.64 0.18 11.29
N ASP A 66 -9.25 1.32 11.59
CA ASP A 66 -9.12 1.94 12.91
C ASP A 66 -9.84 1.14 14.01
N LYS A 67 -9.86 1.66 15.24
CA LYS A 67 -10.53 1.00 16.39
C LYS A 67 -12.03 0.80 16.20
N ASP A 68 -12.69 1.65 15.42
CA ASP A 68 -14.10 1.53 15.07
C ASP A 68 -14.32 0.58 13.89
N GLY A 69 -13.23 0.05 13.32
CA GLY A 69 -13.25 -0.81 12.15
C GLY A 69 -13.43 -0.06 10.83
N ARG A 70 -13.31 1.27 10.81
CA ARG A 70 -13.43 2.11 9.60
C ARG A 70 -12.14 2.10 8.79
N THR A 71 -12.28 2.12 7.47
CA THR A 71 -11.16 2.24 6.53
C THR A 71 -11.08 3.65 5.95
N ALA A 72 -9.99 3.95 5.22
CA ALA A 72 -9.88 5.20 4.45
C ALA A 72 -11.09 5.40 3.51
N LEU A 73 -11.60 4.33 2.91
CA LEU A 73 -12.80 4.36 2.06
C LEU A 73 -14.06 4.74 2.85
N SER A 74 -14.22 4.23 4.08
CA SER A 74 -15.36 4.60 4.95
C SER A 74 -15.39 6.11 5.20
N TYR A 75 -14.23 6.71 5.50
CA TYR A 75 -14.12 8.15 5.72
C TYR A 75 -14.39 8.97 4.45
N ALA A 76 -13.83 8.57 3.31
CA ALA A 76 -14.09 9.24 2.04
C ALA A 76 -15.58 9.18 1.66
N ALA A 77 -16.23 8.04 1.87
CA ALA A 77 -17.65 7.84 1.61
C ALA A 77 -18.56 8.65 2.54
N GLU A 78 -18.25 8.69 3.84
CA GLU A 78 -18.99 9.50 4.83
C GLU A 78 -18.96 11.00 4.48
N ARG A 79 -17.86 11.46 3.89
CA ARG A 79 -17.65 12.85 3.49
C ARG A 79 -18.06 13.16 2.05
N GLY A 80 -18.39 12.15 1.24
CA GLY A 80 -18.77 12.30 -0.16
C GLY A 80 -17.60 12.64 -1.10
N HIS A 81 -16.37 12.25 -0.76
CA HIS A 81 -15.19 12.48 -1.59
C HIS A 81 -15.07 11.44 -2.71
N GLU A 82 -15.89 11.59 -3.75
CA GLU A 82 -16.02 10.62 -4.83
C GLU A 82 -14.69 10.30 -5.55
N ALA A 83 -13.88 11.31 -5.87
CA ALA A 83 -12.60 11.11 -6.54
C ALA A 83 -11.62 10.26 -5.69
N VAL A 84 -11.56 10.50 -4.37
CA VAL A 84 -10.79 9.67 -3.44
C VAL A 84 -11.32 8.24 -3.39
N MET A 85 -12.65 8.06 -3.36
CA MET A 85 -13.25 6.73 -3.39
C MET A 85 -12.86 5.97 -4.66
N GLN A 86 -12.87 6.63 -5.82
CA GLN A 86 -12.45 6.03 -7.09
C GLN A 86 -10.97 5.63 -7.07
N LEU A 87 -10.09 6.47 -6.53
CA LEU A 87 -8.66 6.15 -6.37
C LEU A 87 -8.45 4.91 -5.48
N LEU A 88 -9.12 4.85 -4.33
CA LEU A 88 -9.04 3.72 -3.39
C LEU A 88 -9.57 2.43 -4.02
N PHE A 89 -10.68 2.50 -4.77
CA PHE A 89 -11.25 1.35 -5.47
C PHE A 89 -10.30 0.81 -6.55
N LYS A 90 -9.72 1.71 -7.35
CA LYS A 90 -8.75 1.36 -8.38
C LYS A 90 -7.50 0.70 -7.79
N SER A 91 -6.97 1.26 -6.70
CA SER A 91 -5.80 0.70 -6.02
C SER A 91 -6.08 -0.68 -5.40
N ALA A 92 -7.23 -0.85 -4.74
CA ALA A 92 -7.63 -2.15 -4.18
C ALA A 92 -7.75 -3.24 -5.26
N ALA A 93 -8.23 -2.90 -6.46
CA ALA A 93 -8.28 -3.83 -7.59
C ALA A 93 -6.88 -4.23 -8.11
N ILE A 94 -5.92 -3.30 -8.08
CA ILE A 94 -4.53 -3.55 -8.50
C ILE A 94 -3.79 -4.46 -7.49
N CYS A 95 -4.07 -4.33 -6.19
CA CYS A 95 -3.48 -5.20 -5.18
C CYS A 95 -3.92 -6.67 -5.29
N ALA A 96 -5.10 -6.95 -5.86
CA ALA A 96 -5.68 -8.29 -5.91
C ALA A 96 -5.19 -9.15 -7.11
N TYR A 97 -4.70 -8.53 -8.18
CA TYR A 97 -4.17 -9.24 -9.35
C TYR A 97 -2.94 -8.51 -9.86
N ARG A 98 -1.75 -8.89 -9.35
CA ARG A 98 -0.50 -8.21 -9.72
C ARG A 98 0.06 -8.71 -11.04
N GLN A 99 0.26 -10.02 -11.24
CA GLN A 99 0.70 -10.58 -12.54
C GLN A 99 0.69 -12.11 -12.56
N THR A 100 0.72 -12.70 -13.76
CA THR A 100 1.05 -14.12 -13.97
C THR A 100 2.56 -14.30 -14.12
N LEU A 101 3.20 -15.05 -13.22
CA LEU A 101 4.61 -15.43 -13.33
C LEU A 101 4.78 -16.52 -14.40
N LYS A 102 5.37 -16.17 -15.55
CA LYS A 102 5.62 -17.09 -16.66
C LYS A 102 7.12 -17.37 -16.76
N GLY A 103 7.51 -18.64 -16.72
CA GLY A 103 8.93 -19.00 -16.84
C GLY A 103 9.22 -20.48 -16.60
N HIS A 104 8.41 -21.16 -15.79
CA HIS A 104 8.53 -22.61 -15.66
C HIS A 104 8.01 -23.33 -16.91
N GLY A 105 8.74 -24.37 -17.33
CA GLY A 105 8.39 -25.24 -18.45
C GLY A 105 7.42 -26.36 -18.09
N ASP A 106 7.15 -26.55 -16.80
CA ASP A 106 6.27 -27.58 -16.25
C ASP A 106 5.60 -27.11 -14.95
N ILE A 107 4.72 -27.94 -14.36
CA ILE A 107 3.95 -27.63 -13.17
C ILE A 107 4.82 -27.22 -11.98
N VAL A 108 4.43 -26.12 -11.33
CA VAL A 108 5.04 -25.67 -10.08
C VAL A 108 4.53 -26.56 -8.95
N ARG A 109 5.46 -27.17 -8.21
CA ARG A 109 5.15 -28.05 -7.08
C ARG A 109 5.13 -27.35 -5.74
N ALA A 110 5.92 -26.30 -5.60
CA ALA A 110 6.10 -25.61 -4.33
C ALA A 110 6.38 -24.12 -4.56
N VAL A 111 5.84 -23.30 -3.66
CA VAL A 111 6.08 -21.85 -3.60
C VAL A 111 6.42 -21.48 -2.17
N ALA A 112 7.36 -20.57 -1.99
CA ALA A 112 7.74 -20.01 -0.70
C ALA A 112 8.01 -18.51 -0.83
N PHE A 113 7.62 -17.74 0.18
CA PHE A 113 7.93 -16.32 0.31
C PHE A 113 9.07 -16.12 1.29
N SER A 114 9.94 -15.15 1.02
CA SER A 114 10.91 -14.69 1.99
C SER A 114 10.21 -14.01 3.18
N PRO A 115 10.76 -14.11 4.41
CA PRO A 115 10.15 -13.48 5.59
C PRO A 115 9.98 -11.95 5.49
N ASP A 116 10.82 -11.30 4.68
CA ASP A 116 10.75 -9.86 4.40
C ASP A 116 9.77 -9.50 3.26
N GLY A 117 9.13 -10.49 2.64
CA GLY A 117 8.14 -10.33 1.57
C GLY A 117 8.69 -9.82 0.24
N ARG A 118 10.02 -9.70 0.08
CA ARG A 118 10.65 -9.13 -1.11
C ARG A 118 10.84 -10.13 -2.24
N THR A 119 10.97 -11.41 -1.91
CA THR A 119 11.27 -12.46 -2.90
C THR A 119 10.31 -13.62 -2.76
N LEU A 120 9.96 -14.20 -3.91
CA LEU A 120 9.24 -15.46 -3.99
C LEU A 120 10.11 -16.48 -4.71
N THR A 121 10.16 -17.70 -4.19
CA THR A 121 10.86 -18.81 -4.82
C THR A 121 9.86 -19.86 -5.25
N SER A 122 9.96 -20.32 -6.48
CA SER A 122 9.13 -21.39 -7.03
C SER A 122 9.96 -22.56 -7.53
N ALA A 123 9.52 -23.79 -7.25
CA ALA A 123 10.15 -25.02 -7.71
C ALA A 123 9.20 -25.81 -8.61
N SER A 124 9.70 -26.30 -9.75
CA SER A 124 8.90 -26.98 -10.78
C SER A 124 9.45 -28.37 -11.14
N HIS A 125 8.64 -29.18 -11.81
CA HIS A 125 9.06 -30.43 -12.45
C HIS A 125 10.01 -30.22 -13.64
N ASP A 126 10.18 -29.00 -14.13
CA ASP A 126 11.15 -28.67 -15.18
C ASP A 126 12.63 -28.71 -14.72
N ASN A 127 12.89 -29.22 -13.51
CA ASN A 127 14.17 -29.28 -12.83
C ASN A 127 14.79 -27.90 -12.53
N THR A 128 13.99 -26.83 -12.50
CA THR A 128 14.44 -25.49 -12.16
C THR A 128 13.79 -24.96 -10.88
N VAL A 129 14.53 -24.07 -10.22
CA VAL A 129 14.04 -23.20 -9.16
C VAL A 129 14.21 -21.78 -9.65
N ARG A 130 13.16 -20.96 -9.55
CA ARG A 130 13.18 -19.55 -9.94
C ARG A 130 12.98 -18.67 -8.72
N LEU A 131 13.76 -17.60 -8.65
CA LEU A 131 13.49 -16.48 -7.75
C LEU A 131 12.77 -15.39 -8.52
N TRP A 132 11.87 -14.72 -7.82
CA TRP A 132 11.09 -13.60 -8.32
C TRP A 132 11.20 -12.46 -7.33
N ASP A 133 11.61 -11.28 -7.79
CA ASP A 133 11.57 -10.06 -6.99
C ASP A 133 10.16 -9.46 -7.02
N ALA A 134 9.53 -9.32 -5.86
CA ALA A 134 8.16 -8.85 -5.71
C ALA A 134 7.99 -7.35 -6.02
N ALA A 135 9.08 -6.59 -6.10
CA ALA A 135 9.08 -5.16 -6.39
C ALA A 135 9.38 -4.85 -7.87
N THR A 136 10.20 -5.66 -8.54
CA THR A 136 10.76 -5.34 -9.87
C THR A 136 10.49 -6.38 -10.95
N ASN A 137 9.90 -7.54 -10.60
CA ASN A 137 9.46 -8.58 -11.54
C ASN A 137 10.55 -9.04 -12.53
N ASN A 138 11.82 -8.99 -12.12
CA ASN A 138 12.92 -9.55 -12.88
C ASN A 138 13.38 -10.86 -12.25
N ILE A 139 13.75 -11.80 -13.14
CA ILE A 139 14.41 -13.09 -12.83
C ILE A 139 15.87 -12.89 -12.44
#